data_AF-A0A851FK93-F1
#
_entry.id   AF-A0A851FK93-F1
#
_cell.length_a   1.000
_cell.length_b   1.000
_cell.length_c   1.000
_cell.angle_alpha   90.00
_cell.angle_beta   90.00
_cell.angle_gamma   90.00
#
_symmetry.space_group_name_H-M   'P 1'
#
loop_
_entity.id
_entity.type
_entity.pdbx_description
1 polymer ?
#
loop_
_entity_poly.entity_id
_entity_poly.type
_entity_poly.pdbx_seq_one_letter_code
_entity_poly.pdbx_strand_id
1 'polypeptide(L)'
;QAVDALKHLYLEFPQLYNSSIVCSFMPDVVYKMRQADRNVVTALTHRPWHLSHFGDGTPYFNSTWKHYLYVMMDVILDWSLHSFLWRLCGVSAFLIQKNYISQDYVSHWSSKGVQVVGWTVNTFAEKNYFENVLGCSYITDSLVEDCDPHY
;
A
#
# COMPACT_ATOMS: atom_id res chain seq x y z
N GLN A 1 18.79 -1.09 -10.17
CA GLN A 1 18.66 0.33 -10.57
C GLN A 1 17.86 1.14 -9.55
N ALA A 2 16.54 0.97 -9.40
CA ALA A 2 15.75 1.78 -8.44
C ALA A 2 16.21 1.60 -6.97
N VAL A 3 16.39 0.36 -6.53
CA VAL A 3 16.86 0.04 -5.17
C VAL A 3 18.27 0.57 -4.91
N ASP A 4 19.17 0.49 -5.89
CA ASP A 4 20.55 0.99 -5.74
C ASP A 4 20.56 2.52 -5.59
N ALA A 5 19.73 3.21 -6.36
CA ALA A 5 19.57 4.66 -6.26
C ALA A 5 18.97 5.07 -4.90
N LEU A 6 17.93 4.37 -4.43
CA LEU A 6 17.36 4.60 -3.11
C LEU A 6 18.38 4.34 -2.00
N LYS A 7 19.16 3.26 -2.11
CA LYS A 7 20.23 2.97 -1.15
C LYS A 7 21.27 4.10 -1.11
N HIS A 8 21.71 4.58 -2.27
CA HIS A 8 22.63 5.71 -2.33
C HIS A 8 22.05 6.96 -1.65
N LEU A 9 20.77 7.26 -1.90
CA LEU A 9 20.08 8.40 -1.29
C LEU A 9 20.04 8.31 0.24
N TYR A 10 19.74 7.13 0.81
CA TYR A 10 19.71 6.95 2.26
C TYR A 10 21.12 7.05 2.89
N LEU A 11 22.16 6.58 2.19
CA LEU A 11 23.54 6.73 2.63
C LEU A 11 24.00 8.19 2.57
N GLU A 12 23.57 8.94 1.57
CA GLU A 12 23.86 10.38 1.41
C GLU A 12 23.09 11.24 2.43
N PHE A 13 21.86 10.84 2.77
CA PHE A 13 21.00 11.55 3.71
C PHE A 13 20.48 10.64 4.85
N PRO A 14 21.32 10.32 5.86
CA PRO A 14 20.95 9.38 6.92
C PRO A 14 19.73 9.78 7.76
N GLN A 15 19.32 11.05 7.76
CA GLN A 15 18.06 11.48 8.39
C GLN A 15 16.82 10.74 7.83
N LEU A 16 16.88 10.26 6.59
CA LEU A 16 15.79 9.54 5.93
C LEU A 16 15.42 8.23 6.62
N TYR A 17 16.36 7.59 7.32
CA TYR A 17 16.07 6.37 8.09
C TYR A 17 15.02 6.60 9.19
N ASN A 18 14.88 7.85 9.68
CA ASN A 18 13.93 8.20 10.74
C ASN A 18 12.73 9.00 10.25
N SER A 19 12.74 9.50 9.01
CA SER A 19 11.72 10.43 8.50
C SER A 19 11.06 9.99 7.20
N SER A 20 11.42 8.82 6.65
CA SER A 20 10.86 8.33 5.40
C SER A 20 10.59 6.83 5.40
N ILE A 21 9.78 6.42 4.43
CA ILE A 21 9.36 5.04 4.22
C ILE A 21 9.40 4.75 2.72
N VAL A 22 9.86 3.56 2.34
CA VAL A 22 9.80 3.10 0.94
C VAL A 22 8.59 2.19 0.76
N CYS A 23 7.63 2.63 -0.06
CA CYS A 23 6.45 1.85 -0.39
C CYS A 23 6.34 1.56 -1.90
N SER A 24 5.72 0.45 -2.27
CA SER A 24 5.49 0.09 -3.68
C SER A 24 4.30 -0.87 -3.83
N PHE A 25 3.63 -0.81 -4.97
CA PHE A 25 2.68 -1.85 -5.43
C PHE A 25 3.37 -3.16 -5.78
N MET A 26 4.68 -3.12 -6.08
CA MET A 26 5.46 -4.27 -6.50
C MET A 26 6.21 -4.87 -5.28
N PRO A 27 5.86 -6.08 -4.83
CA PRO A 27 6.53 -6.70 -3.68
C PRO A 27 8.03 -6.94 -3.91
N ASP A 28 8.46 -7.11 -5.17
CA ASP A 28 9.86 -7.35 -5.51
C ASP A 28 10.74 -6.14 -5.18
N VAL A 29 10.26 -4.92 -5.40
CA VAL A 29 10.94 -3.66 -5.05
C VAL A 29 11.12 -3.59 -3.54
N VAL A 30 10.07 -3.88 -2.79
CA VAL A 30 10.09 -3.87 -1.32
C VAL A 30 11.07 -4.91 -0.78
N TYR A 31 11.02 -6.13 -1.30
CA TYR A 31 11.91 -7.22 -0.91
C TYR A 31 13.38 -6.88 -1.20
N LYS A 32 13.67 -6.40 -2.41
CA LYS A 32 15.03 -6.00 -2.81
C LYS A 32 15.54 -4.82 -1.98
N MET A 33 14.69 -3.85 -1.66
CA MET A 33 15.05 -2.73 -0.79
C MET A 33 15.44 -3.24 0.60
N ARG A 34 14.64 -4.12 1.19
CA ARG A 34 14.91 -4.73 2.51
C ARG A 34 16.18 -5.58 2.50
N GLN A 35 16.47 -6.27 1.40
CA GLN A 35 17.71 -7.03 1.23
C GLN A 35 18.93 -6.11 1.13
N ALA A 36 18.79 -4.98 0.43
CA ALA A 36 19.86 -4.02 0.21
C ALA A 36 20.21 -3.21 1.47
N ASP A 37 19.19 -2.88 2.28
CA ASP A 37 19.32 -2.18 3.57
C ASP A 37 18.16 -2.52 4.53
N ARG A 38 18.50 -3.09 5.69
CA ARG A 38 17.52 -3.50 6.72
C ARG A 38 17.07 -2.38 7.63
N ASN A 39 17.74 -1.23 7.62
CA ASN A 39 17.38 -0.08 8.45
C ASN A 39 16.28 0.75 7.79
N VAL A 40 16.06 0.58 6.48
CA VAL A 40 14.98 1.26 5.76
C VAL A 40 13.63 0.65 6.14
N VAL A 41 12.72 1.52 6.58
CA VAL A 41 11.32 1.18 6.82
C VAL A 41 10.65 0.99 5.46
N THR A 42 9.93 -0.12 5.32
CA THR A 42 9.25 -0.45 4.08
C THR A 42 7.77 -0.72 4.27
N ALA A 43 7.00 -0.49 3.21
CA ALA A 43 5.58 -0.79 3.17
C ALA A 43 5.13 -1.38 1.83
N LEU A 44 4.05 -2.14 1.86
CA LEU A 44 3.39 -2.64 0.65
C LEU A 44 2.17 -1.79 0.35
N THR A 45 2.10 -1.25 -0.87
CA THR A 45 0.92 -0.54 -1.37
C THR A 45 0.03 -1.55 -2.06
N HIS A 46 -1.27 -1.53 -1.76
CA HIS A 46 -2.22 -2.47 -2.33
C HIS A 46 -3.56 -1.82 -2.65
N ARG A 47 -4.07 -2.16 -3.83
CA ARG A 47 -5.42 -1.88 -4.30
C ARG A 47 -5.97 -3.20 -4.84
N PRO A 48 -7.09 -3.72 -4.30
CA PRO A 48 -7.74 -4.87 -4.90
C PRO A 48 -8.03 -4.62 -6.38
N TRP A 49 -7.88 -5.67 -7.19
CA TRP A 49 -8.11 -5.62 -8.64
C TRP A 49 -7.13 -4.74 -9.45
N HIS A 50 -6.00 -4.33 -8.86
CA HIS A 50 -5.04 -3.43 -9.52
C HIS A 50 -4.45 -3.96 -10.82
N LEU A 51 -4.40 -5.29 -11.04
CA LEU A 51 -3.86 -5.85 -12.28
C LEU A 51 -4.92 -6.00 -13.38
N SER A 52 -6.19 -6.15 -13.02
CA SER A 52 -7.30 -6.40 -13.96
C SER A 52 -8.16 -5.17 -14.25
N HIS A 53 -8.24 -4.22 -13.32
CA HIS A 53 -9.11 -3.06 -13.39
C HIS A 53 -8.40 -1.73 -13.07
N PHE A 54 -8.82 -0.70 -13.80
CA PHE A 54 -8.59 0.70 -13.45
C PHE A 54 -9.26 1.05 -12.12
N GLY A 55 -8.90 2.20 -11.56
CA GLY A 55 -9.44 2.67 -10.29
C GLY A 55 -10.93 2.96 -10.27
N ASP A 56 -11.51 3.22 -11.44
CA ASP A 56 -12.96 3.39 -11.67
C ASP A 56 -13.71 2.06 -11.86
N GLY A 57 -12.99 0.93 -11.81
CA GLY A 57 -13.54 -0.41 -12.03
C GLY A 57 -13.68 -0.80 -13.50
N THR A 58 -13.15 -0.02 -14.44
CA THR A 58 -13.13 -0.45 -15.85
C THR A 58 -12.05 -1.52 -16.08
N PRO A 59 -12.32 -2.58 -16.85
CA PRO A 59 -11.30 -3.59 -17.19
C PRO A 59 -10.14 -3.02 -18.03
N TYR A 60 -8.90 -3.38 -17.71
CA TYR A 60 -7.74 -3.01 -18.56
C TYR A 60 -7.76 -3.70 -19.93
N PHE A 61 -8.32 -4.90 -20.00
CA PHE A 61 -8.24 -5.77 -21.17
C PHE A 61 -9.61 -6.01 -21.78
N ASN A 62 -9.79 -5.64 -23.05
CA ASN A 62 -10.99 -5.97 -23.81
C ASN A 62 -11.11 -7.46 -24.15
N SER A 63 -9.99 -8.20 -24.12
CA SER A 63 -9.98 -9.64 -24.39
C SER A 63 -10.41 -10.42 -23.16
N THR A 64 -11.51 -11.17 -23.26
CA THR A 64 -12.11 -11.94 -22.17
C THR A 64 -11.12 -12.88 -21.48
N TRP A 65 -10.34 -13.66 -22.24
CA TRP A 65 -9.35 -14.57 -21.68
C TRP A 65 -8.27 -13.83 -20.88
N LYS A 66 -7.71 -12.75 -21.46
CA LYS A 66 -6.68 -11.96 -20.77
C LYS A 66 -7.24 -11.34 -19.49
N HIS A 67 -8.45 -10.79 -19.56
CA HIS A 67 -9.11 -10.21 -18.40
C HIS A 67 -9.26 -11.23 -17.26
N TYR A 68 -9.82 -12.41 -17.53
CA TYR A 68 -9.98 -13.45 -16.50
C TYR A 68 -8.64 -13.97 -15.94
N LEU A 69 -7.60 -14.03 -16.78
CA LEU A 69 -6.25 -14.36 -16.30
C LEU A 69 -5.77 -13.33 -15.28
N TYR A 70 -5.92 -12.03 -15.55
CA TYR A 70 -5.50 -10.98 -14.63
C TYR A 70 -6.39 -10.89 -13.38
N VAL A 71 -7.69 -11.17 -13.49
CA VAL A 71 -8.59 -11.30 -12.32
C VAL A 71 -8.11 -12.42 -11.40
N MET A 72 -7.73 -13.57 -11.96
CA MET A 72 -7.13 -14.67 -11.18
C MET A 72 -5.80 -14.23 -10.53
N MET A 73 -4.96 -13.49 -11.26
CA MET A 73 -3.70 -12.96 -10.71
C MET A 73 -3.93 -11.98 -9.56
N ASP A 74 -4.95 -11.12 -9.63
CA ASP A 74 -5.32 -10.23 -8.54
C ASP A 74 -5.71 -11.01 -7.27
N VAL A 75 -6.52 -12.06 -7.41
CA VAL A 75 -6.90 -12.92 -6.26
C VAL A 75 -5.67 -13.60 -5.66
N ILE A 76 -4.78 -14.13 -6.50
CA ILE A 76 -3.53 -14.76 -6.05
C ILE A 76 -2.63 -13.74 -5.34
N LEU A 77 -2.50 -12.53 -5.89
CA LEU A 77 -1.68 -11.48 -5.31
C LEU A 77 -2.23 -11.02 -3.96
N ASP A 78 -3.54 -10.75 -3.89
CA ASP A 78 -4.22 -10.37 -2.65
C ASP A 78 -4.03 -11.43 -1.57
N TRP A 79 -4.30 -12.69 -1.89
CA TRP A 79 -4.06 -13.80 -0.97
C TRP A 79 -2.59 -13.89 -0.53
N SER A 80 -1.65 -13.71 -1.46
CA SER A 80 -0.21 -13.80 -1.17
C SER A 80 0.25 -12.67 -0.25
N LEU A 81 -0.25 -11.45 -0.47
CA LEU A 81 0.01 -10.26 0.35
C LEU A 81 -0.38 -10.49 1.80
N HIS A 82 -1.59 -10.99 2.03
CA HIS A 82 -2.13 -11.23 3.36
C HIS A 82 -1.57 -12.50 4.02
N SER A 83 -1.17 -13.51 3.23
CA SER A 83 -0.70 -14.79 3.77
C SER A 83 0.77 -14.76 4.21
N PHE A 84 1.68 -14.36 3.30
CA PHE A 84 3.12 -14.53 3.54
C PHE A 84 4.01 -13.41 3.02
N LEU A 85 3.63 -12.67 1.97
CA LEU A 85 4.51 -11.65 1.38
C LEU A 85 4.87 -10.55 2.38
N TRP A 86 3.97 -10.16 3.27
CA TRP A 86 4.28 -9.18 4.31
C TRP A 86 5.45 -9.61 5.22
N ARG A 87 5.54 -10.90 5.55
CA ARG A 87 6.66 -11.47 6.32
C ARG A 87 7.92 -11.56 5.49
N LEU A 88 7.79 -12.01 4.24
CA LEU A 88 8.93 -12.17 3.34
C LEU A 88 9.58 -10.82 3.01
N CYS A 89 8.77 -9.79 2.75
CA CYS A 89 9.20 -8.42 2.50
C CYS A 89 9.61 -7.69 3.78
N GLY A 90 9.23 -8.19 4.96
CA GLY A 90 9.55 -7.61 6.26
C GLY A 90 8.98 -6.20 6.43
N VAL A 91 7.74 -5.97 6.00
CA VAL A 91 7.13 -4.63 5.99
C VAL A 91 6.69 -4.18 7.37
N SER A 92 6.77 -2.87 7.59
CA SER A 92 6.30 -2.21 8.81
C SER A 92 4.89 -1.62 8.65
N ALA A 93 4.46 -1.40 7.41
CA ALA A 93 3.12 -0.89 7.12
C ALA A 93 2.51 -1.45 5.83
N PHE A 94 1.19 -1.36 5.74
CA PHE A 94 0.37 -1.59 4.56
C PHE A 94 -0.34 -0.30 4.16
N LEU A 95 -0.14 0.14 2.92
CA LEU A 95 -0.88 1.24 2.33
C LEU A 95 -2.04 0.64 1.53
N ILE A 96 -3.25 0.66 2.08
CA ILE A 96 -4.43 0.00 1.50
C ILE A 96 -5.43 1.04 0.96
N GLN A 97 -6.07 0.73 -0.17
CA GLN A 97 -7.16 1.55 -0.67
C GLN A 97 -8.28 1.69 0.38
N LYS A 98 -8.72 2.93 0.64
CA LYS A 98 -9.62 3.28 1.76
C LYS A 98 -10.88 2.42 1.88
N ASN A 99 -11.45 1.99 0.75
CA ASN A 99 -12.70 1.23 0.70
C ASN A 99 -12.59 -0.22 1.21
N TYR A 100 -11.37 -0.70 1.45
CA TYR A 100 -11.11 -2.07 1.89
C TYR A 100 -10.57 -2.15 3.32
N ILE A 101 -10.70 -1.06 4.09
CA ILE A 101 -10.24 -0.99 5.47
C ILE A 101 -11.43 -1.06 6.42
N SER A 102 -11.38 -2.01 7.35
CA SER A 102 -12.31 -2.15 8.46
C SER A 102 -11.56 -2.10 9.81
N GLN A 103 -12.28 -1.91 10.92
CA GLN A 103 -11.68 -1.94 12.25
C GLN A 103 -10.97 -3.26 12.54
N ASP A 104 -11.59 -4.37 12.14
CA ASP A 104 -11.03 -5.72 12.31
C ASP A 104 -9.75 -5.88 11.49
N TYR A 105 -9.71 -5.32 10.28
CA TYR A 105 -8.53 -5.33 9.43
C TYR A 105 -7.37 -4.57 10.07
N VAL A 106 -7.62 -3.36 10.60
CA VAL A 106 -6.64 -2.55 11.33
C VAL A 106 -6.12 -3.31 12.56
N SER A 107 -7.03 -3.89 13.35
CA SER A 107 -6.69 -4.65 14.56
C SER A 107 -5.89 -5.91 14.25
N HIS A 108 -6.25 -6.62 13.18
CA HIS A 108 -5.57 -7.82 12.70
C HIS A 108 -4.10 -7.56 12.36
N TRP A 109 -3.80 -6.44 11.69
CA TRP A 109 -2.43 -6.08 11.33
C TRP A 109 -1.66 -5.46 12.49
N SER A 110 -2.32 -4.64 13.31
CA SER A 110 -1.72 -4.08 14.51
C SER A 110 -1.24 -5.18 15.48
N SER A 111 -2.00 -6.26 15.64
CA SER A 111 -1.59 -7.45 16.43
C SER A 111 -0.30 -8.13 15.92
N LYS A 112 0.09 -7.87 14.68
CA LYS A 112 1.31 -8.38 14.03
C LYS A 112 2.43 -7.34 13.98
N GLY A 113 2.23 -6.17 14.59
CA GLY A 113 3.18 -5.05 14.55
C GLY A 113 3.25 -4.36 13.19
N VAL A 114 2.23 -4.51 12.33
CA VAL A 114 2.16 -3.86 11.01
C VAL A 114 1.09 -2.77 11.06
N GLN A 115 1.46 -1.55 10.70
CA GLN A 115 0.50 -0.43 10.63
C GLN A 115 -0.31 -0.48 9.33
N VAL A 116 -1.56 -0.07 9.38
CA VAL A 116 -2.38 0.15 8.18
C VAL A 116 -2.46 1.65 7.94
N VAL A 117 -2.36 2.06 6.68
CA VAL A 117 -2.51 3.44 6.23
C VAL A 117 -3.48 3.46 5.05
N GLY A 118 -4.56 4.20 5.15
CA GLY A 118 -5.55 4.33 4.07
C GLY A 118 -5.14 5.32 2.99
N TRP A 119 -5.46 5.05 1.73
CA TRP A 119 -5.30 6.03 0.66
C TRP A 119 -6.42 5.92 -0.40
N THR A 120 -6.83 6.98 -1.09
CA THR A 120 -6.64 8.40 -0.75
C THR A 120 -7.94 8.94 -0.15
N VAL A 121 -7.86 9.40 1.10
CA VAL A 121 -8.99 9.84 1.93
C VAL A 121 -9.13 11.35 1.76
N ASN A 122 -10.17 11.81 1.10
CA ASN A 122 -10.22 13.20 0.62
C ASN A 122 -11.34 14.03 1.24
N THR A 123 -12.43 13.42 1.71
CA THR A 123 -13.53 14.17 2.31
C THR A 123 -13.36 14.33 3.83
N PHE A 124 -13.89 15.41 4.40
CA PHE A 124 -13.90 15.62 5.85
C PHE A 124 -14.55 14.45 6.61
N ALA A 125 -15.65 13.91 6.08
CA ALA A 125 -16.34 12.77 6.68
C ALA A 125 -15.47 11.51 6.70
N GLU A 126 -14.76 11.24 5.60
CA GLU A 126 -13.83 10.11 5.53
C GLU A 126 -12.64 10.30 6.49
N LYS A 127 -12.04 11.49 6.54
CA LYS A 127 -10.92 11.79 7.46
C LYS A 127 -11.34 11.58 8.91
N ASN A 128 -12.48 12.14 9.30
CA ASN A 128 -13.06 11.95 10.63
C ASN A 128 -13.34 10.47 10.94
N TYR A 129 -13.82 9.71 9.96
CA TYR A 129 -14.04 8.26 10.12
C TYR A 129 -12.71 7.50 10.33
N PHE A 130 -11.68 7.82 9.55
CA PHE A 130 -10.36 7.19 9.68
C PHE A 130 -9.71 7.48 11.05
N GLU A 131 -9.81 8.72 11.54
CA GLU A 131 -9.22 9.12 12.81
C GLU A 131 -10.02 8.61 14.02
N ASN A 132 -11.32 8.87 14.05
CA ASN A 132 -12.14 8.70 15.24
C ASN A 132 -12.87 7.36 15.31
N VAL A 133 -13.06 6.68 14.18
CA VAL A 133 -13.69 5.35 14.14
C VAL A 133 -12.64 4.28 13.90
N LEU A 134 -11.91 4.34 12.77
CA LEU A 134 -10.92 3.30 12.42
C LEU A 134 -9.66 3.33 13.30
N GLY A 135 -9.29 4.51 13.80
CA GLY A 135 -8.02 4.71 14.52
C GLY A 135 -6.81 4.44 13.63
N CYS A 136 -6.88 4.82 12.35
CA CYS A 136 -5.91 4.48 11.31
C CYS A 136 -5.42 5.74 10.60
N SER A 137 -4.11 5.82 10.33
CA SER A 137 -3.54 6.91 9.53
C SER A 137 -4.03 6.85 8.08
N TYR A 138 -3.97 7.97 7.37
CA TYR A 138 -4.36 8.05 5.97
C TYR A 138 -3.47 9.02 5.18
N ILE A 139 -3.50 8.86 3.86
CA ILE A 139 -2.92 9.77 2.87
C ILE A 139 -4.08 10.51 2.19
N THR A 140 -3.91 11.81 2.00
CA THR A 140 -4.91 12.70 1.42
C THR A 140 -4.27 13.62 0.37
N ASP A 141 -5.04 13.96 -0.67
CA ASP A 141 -4.63 14.96 -1.67
C ASP A 141 -4.84 16.39 -1.16
N SER A 142 -5.75 16.58 -0.18
CA SER A 142 -6.11 17.89 0.35
C SER A 142 -6.27 17.85 1.87
N LEU A 143 -5.64 18.79 2.57
CA LEU A 143 -5.76 18.89 4.03
C LEU A 143 -7.07 19.55 4.48
N VAL A 144 -7.66 20.41 3.64
CA VAL A 144 -8.79 21.29 4.05
C VAL A 144 -10.03 21.05 3.22
N GLU A 145 -9.89 21.03 1.90
CA GLU A 145 -11.02 20.92 0.97
C GLU A 145 -11.34 19.47 0.65
N ASP A 146 -12.60 19.20 0.34
CA ASP A 146 -13.04 17.92 -0.20
C ASP A 146 -12.68 17.85 -1.69
N CYS A 147 -12.13 16.73 -2.14
CA CYS A 147 -11.83 16.49 -3.55
C CYS A 147 -12.11 15.05 -3.96
N ASP A 148 -12.40 14.85 -5.25
CA ASP A 148 -12.61 13.51 -5.78
C ASP A 148 -11.28 12.74 -5.79
N PRO A 149 -11.31 11.42 -5.51
CA PRO A 149 -10.10 10.61 -5.60
C PRO A 149 -9.69 10.43 -7.07
N HIS A 150 -8.39 10.58 -7.33
CA HIS A 150 -7.78 10.24 -8.60
C HIS A 150 -7.13 8.84 -8.48
N TYR A 151 -7.68 7.83 -9.18
CA TYR A 151 -7.23 6.43 -9.11
C TYR A 151 -6.73 5.87 -10.44
#